data_AF-A0A6P0M6P6-F1
#
_entry.id   AF-A0A6P0M6P6-F1
#
_cell.length_a   1.000
_cell.length_b   1.000
_cell.length_c   1.000
_cell.angle_alpha   90.00
_cell.angle_beta   90.00
_cell.angle_gamma   90.00
#
_symmetry.space_group_name_H-M   'P 1'
#
loop_
_entity.id
_entity.type
_entity.pdbx_description
1 polymer ?
#
loop_
_entity_poly.entity_id
_entity_poly.type
_entity_poly.pdbx_seq_one_letter_code
_entity_poly.pdbx_strand_id
1 'polypeptide(L)' 'MVDAYPGAQMFLLGEIGVDFPEDVLLDLHPDQLQVLSVSRSNVRLESYPMERAINSLRGQYGIGNIQAKIVL' A
#
# COMPACT_ATOMS: atom_id res chain seq x y z
N MET A 1 -20.55 -12.10 -8.65
CA MET A 1 -20.21 -10.93 -9.49
C MET A 1 -19.29 -11.43 -10.58
N VAL A 2 -19.56 -11.09 -11.84
CA VAL A 2 -18.67 -11.43 -12.96
C VAL A 2 -17.55 -10.41 -12.95
N ASP A 3 -16.31 -10.87 -12.85
CA ASP A 3 -15.13 -10.03 -12.87
C ASP A 3 -15.01 -9.42 -14.28
N ALA A 4 -15.25 -8.11 -14.40
CA ALA A 4 -15.28 -7.44 -15.71
C ALA A 4 -13.88 -7.39 -16.36
N TYR A 5 -12.83 -7.66 -15.58
CA TYR A 5 -11.43 -7.58 -16.02
C TYR A 5 -10.59 -8.68 -15.36
N PRO A 6 -10.68 -9.94 -15.84
CA PRO A 6 -9.89 -11.03 -15.29
C PRO A 6 -8.39 -10.76 -15.46
N GLY A 7 -7.68 -10.61 -14.35
CA GLY A 7 -6.25 -10.29 -14.32
C GLY A 7 -5.91 -8.83 -14.04
N ALA A 8 -6.92 -7.96 -13.86
CA ALA A 8 -6.68 -6.58 -13.48
C ALA A 8 -5.98 -6.49 -12.12
N GLN A 9 -4.91 -5.68 -12.05
CA GLN A 9 -4.18 -5.42 -10.82
C GLN A 9 -4.34 -3.97 -10.42
N MET A 10 -4.58 -3.75 -9.12
CA MET A 10 -4.66 -2.41 -8.54
C MET A 10 -3.42 -2.11 -7.71
N PHE A 11 -2.81 -0.98 -8.02
CA PHE A 11 -1.65 -0.46 -7.31
C PHE A 11 -1.99 0.88 -6.68
N LEU A 12 -1.46 1.13 -5.49
CA LEU A 12 -1.62 2.36 -4.74
C LEU A 12 -0.35 3.18 -4.81
N LEU A 13 -0.53 4.49 -4.98
CA LEU A 13 0.52 5.49 -4.91
C LEU A 13 0.08 6.61 -3.99
N GLY A 14 0.96 7.11 -3.14
CA GLY A 14 0.64 8.25 -2.28
C GLY A 14 1.20 8.11 -0.87
N GLU A 15 0.60 8.85 0.04
CA GLU A 15 1.10 8.98 1.41
C GLU A 15 -0.07 8.98 2.41
N ILE A 16 0.07 8.16 3.45
CA ILE A 16 -0.90 8.00 4.53
C ILE A 16 -0.20 8.27 5.84
N GLY A 17 -0.70 9.22 6.62
CA GLY A 17 -0.31 9.40 8.01
C GLY A 17 -1.00 8.34 8.87
N VAL A 18 -0.25 7.67 9.75
CA VAL A 18 -0.72 6.58 10.61
C VAL A 18 -0.41 6.83 12.09
N ASP A 19 -1.21 6.24 12.97
CA ASP A 19 -1.06 6.31 14.42
C ASP A 19 0.13 5.49 14.96
N PHE A 20 0.32 4.27 14.44
CA PHE A 20 1.38 3.33 14.86
C PHE A 20 2.28 2.96 13.66
N PRO A 21 3.26 3.81 13.29
CA PRO A 21 4.16 3.52 12.18
C PRO A 21 5.04 2.27 12.40
N GLU A 22 5.32 1.91 13.65
CA GLU A 22 6.07 0.71 14.03
C GLU A 22 5.35 -0.61 13.74
N ASP A 23 4.01 -0.58 13.67
CA ASP A 23 3.17 -1.76 13.42
C ASP A 23 2.99 -2.03 11.91
N VAL A 24 3.47 -1.11 11.06
CA VAL A 24 3.39 -1.25 9.60
C VAL A 24 4.32 -2.37 9.15
N LEU A 25 3.73 -3.44 8.62
CA LEU A 25 4.48 -4.59 8.12
C LEU A 25 5.15 -4.25 6.79
N LEU A 26 6.45 -3.99 6.84
CA LEU A 26 7.29 -3.77 5.66
C LEU A 26 7.65 -5.10 5.01
N ASP A 27 7.25 -5.26 3.75
CA ASP A 27 7.64 -6.40 2.91
C ASP A 27 9.05 -6.14 2.33
N LEU A 28 10.07 -6.38 3.14
CA LEU A 28 11.48 -6.15 2.79
C LEU A 28 12.05 -7.38 2.05
N HIS A 29 11.78 -7.48 0.75
CA HIS A 29 12.49 -8.43 -0.10
C HIS A 29 13.79 -7.81 -0.63
N PRO A 30 14.98 -8.43 -0.38
CA PRO A 30 16.28 -7.86 -0.75
C PRO A 30 16.47 -7.64 -2.26
N ASP A 31 15.73 -8.37 -3.10
CA ASP A 31 15.79 -8.27 -4.56
C ASP A 31 14.67 -7.41 -5.17
N GLN A 32 13.85 -6.75 -4.33
CA GLN A 32 12.73 -5.94 -4.78
C GLN A 32 12.97 -4.46 -4.47
N LEU A 33 12.57 -3.60 -5.41
CA LEU A 33 12.48 -2.16 -5.15
C LEU A 33 11.50 -1.94 -3.99
N GLN A 34 11.91 -1.14 -3.02
CA GLN A 34 11.08 -0.83 -1.87
C GLN A 34 9.90 0.04 -2.31
N VAL A 35 8.74 -0.59 -2.46
CA VAL A 35 7.48 0.02 -2.91
C VAL A 35 6.58 0.47 -1.74
N LEU A 36 7.01 0.19 -0.51
CA LEU A 36 6.39 0.63 0.74
C LEU A 36 7.49 1.14 1.68
N SER A 37 7.38 2.39 2.13
CA SER A 37 8.33 2.97 3.08
C SER A 37 7.59 3.69 4.21
N VAL A 38 8.19 3.66 5.40
CA VAL A 38 7.68 4.37 6.59
C VAL A 38 8.70 5.43 6.97
N SER A 39 8.24 6.67 7.11
CA SER A 39 9.04 7.80 7.56
C SER A 39 8.27 8.56 8.63
N ARG A 40 8.78 8.53 9.87
CA ARG A 40 8.08 9.04 11.06
C ARG A 40 6.69 8.39 11.14
N SER A 41 5.63 9.19 11.08
CA SER A 41 4.24 8.75 11.13
C SER A 41 3.61 8.59 9.74
N ASN A 42 4.40 8.65 8.66
CA ASN A 42 3.87 8.59 7.31
C ASN A 42 4.31 7.31 6.60
N VAL A 43 3.36 6.64 5.97
CA VAL A 43 3.55 5.51 5.08
C VAL A 43 3.45 6.00 3.64
N ARG A 44 4.51 5.82 2.86
CA ARG A 44 4.55 6.13 1.44
C ARG A 44 4.44 4.85 0.62
N LEU A 45 3.52 4.89 -0.34
CA LEU A 45 3.20 3.81 -1.27
C LEU A 45 3.71 4.21 -2.66
N GLU A 46 4.53 3.38 -3.28
CA GLU A 46 5.08 3.59 -4.62
C GLU A 46 4.73 2.40 -5.51
N SER A 47 3.55 2.46 -6.13
CA SER A 47 2.97 1.36 -6.91
C SER A 47 2.84 0.08 -6.08
N TYR A 48 2.37 0.22 -4.83
CA TYR A 48 2.21 -0.89 -3.91
C TYR A 48 0.90 -1.66 -4.19
N PRO A 49 0.89 -3.00 -4.27
CA PRO A 49 -0.34 -3.75 -4.54
C PRO A 49 -1.41 -3.48 -3.47
N MET A 50 -2.64 -3.19 -3.88
CA MET A 50 -3.73 -2.79 -2.97
C MET A 50 -3.98 -3.83 -1.86
N GLU A 51 -4.00 -5.12 -2.21
CA GLU A 51 -4.25 -6.18 -1.21
C GLU A 51 -3.14 -6.25 -0.16
N ARG A 52 -1.88 -6.05 -0.57
CA ARG A 52 -0.76 -5.98 0.37
C ARG A 52 -0.85 -4.74 1.23
N ALA A 53 -1.21 -3.58 0.66
CA ALA A 53 -1.41 -2.34 1.41
C ALA A 53 -2.43 -2.52 2.54
N ILE A 54 -3.58 -3.15 2.25
CA ILE A 54 -4.63 -3.41 3.25
C ILE A 54 -4.10 -4.29 4.38
N ASN A 55 -3.31 -5.31 4.05
CA ASN A 55 -2.72 -6.19 5.06
C ASN A 55 -1.64 -5.47 5.89
N SER A 56 -0.76 -4.68 5.27
CA SER A 56 0.31 -3.94 5.95
C SER A 56 -0.19 -2.81 6.85
N LEU A 57 -1.39 -2.27 6.56
CA LEU A 57 -2.02 -1.18 7.30
C LEU A 57 -3.16 -1.67 8.20
N ARG A 58 -3.32 -2.98 8.37
CA ARG A 58 -4.44 -3.54 9.12
C ARG A 58 -4.26 -3.29 10.61
N GLY A 59 -5.32 -2.83 11.28
CA GLY A 59 -5.34 -2.67 12.74
C GLY A 59 -4.91 -1.30 13.24
N GLN A 60 -4.70 -0.35 12.33
CA GLN A 60 -4.31 1.03 12.63
C GLN A 60 -5.25 2.03 11.94
N TYR A 61 -5.35 3.22 12.50
CA TYR A 61 -6.02 4.34 11.84
C TYR A 61 -5.03 5.10 10.95
N GLY A 62 -5.45 5.43 9.73
CA GLY A 62 -4.64 6.22 8.81
C GLY A 62 -5.46 7.18 7.97
N ILE A 63 -4.88 8.34 7.66
CA ILE A 63 -5.48 9.35 6.79
C ILE A 63 -4.44 9.92 5.82
N GLY A 64 -4.84 10.12 4.56
CA GLY A 64 -3.94 10.69 3.57
C GLY A 64 -4.52 10.68 2.17
N ASN A 65 -3.66 11.00 1.21
CA ASN A 65 -4.01 11.03 -0.20
C ASN A 65 -3.39 9.81 -0.89
N ILE A 66 -4.25 9.02 -1.55
CA ILE A 66 -3.85 7.89 -2.36
C ILE A 66 -4.44 8.00 -3.77
N GLN A 67 -3.66 7.54 -4.74
CA GLN A 67 -4.08 7.32 -6.11
C GLN A 67 -4.13 5.82 -6.35
N ALA A 68 -5.26 5.32 -6.84
CA ALA A 68 -5.39 3.97 -7.33
C ALA A 68 -5.09 3.94 -8.83
N LYS A 69 -4.12 3.12 -9.22
CA LYS A 69 -3.80 2.81 -10.62
C LYS A 69 -4.30 1.40 -10.93
N ILE A 70 -5.23 1.32 -11.87
CA ILE A 70 -5.77 0.05 -12.37
C ILE A 70 -5.01 -0.32 -13.64
N VAL A 71 -4.41 -1.50 -13.67
CA VAL A 71 -3.74 -2.07 -14.84
C VAL A 71 -4.56 -3.25 -15.32
N LEU A 72 -5.03 -3.20 -16.56
CA LEU A 72 -5.84 -4.22 -17.23
C LEU A 72 -4.97 -5.19 -18.02
#